data_AF-A0A0S7WKA0-F1
#
_entry.id   AF-A0A0S7WKA0-F1
#
_cell.length_a   1.000
_cell.length_b   1.000
_cell.length_c   1.000
_cell.angle_alpha   90.00
_cell.angle_beta   90.00
_cell.angle_gamma   90.00
#
_symmetry.space_group_name_H-M   'P 1'
#
loop_
_entity.id
_entity.type
_entity.pdbx_description
1 polymer ?
#
loop_
_entity_poly.entity_id
_entity_poly.type
_entity_poly.pdbx_seq_one_letter_code
_entity_poly.pdbx_strand_id
1 'polypeptide(L)'
;MFFKRSIFLFVTFTLVLGLVFSCAKKKTVQELYSEAETAQRMGEYRRAISVYEQIMKDYPDDERNDKAQFMIGFIYSEYLEDQGKAREAFQKILDDYPESDLADDARFMMETPLDSLPTLEE
;
A
#
# COMPACT_ATOMS: atom_id res chain seq x y z
N MET A 1 41.41 -42.29 14.35
CA MET A 1 40.94 -40.92 14.72
C MET A 1 40.70 -39.99 13.52
N PHE A 2 40.42 -40.49 12.30
CA PHE A 2 40.24 -39.63 11.10
C PHE A 2 38.78 -39.44 10.66
N PHE A 3 37.84 -40.25 11.17
CA PHE A 3 36.45 -40.26 10.69
C PHE A 3 35.56 -39.15 11.28
N LYS A 4 35.95 -38.55 12.42
CA LYS A 4 35.16 -37.51 13.11
C LYS A 4 35.35 -36.09 12.54
N ARG A 5 36.46 -35.80 11.85
CA ARG A 5 36.73 -34.47 11.28
C ARG A 5 35.98 -34.23 9.96
N SER A 6 35.75 -35.28 9.16
CA SER A 6 35.07 -35.17 7.86
C SER A 6 33.56 -34.99 7.98
N ILE A 7 32.93 -35.59 8.98
CA ILE A 7 31.50 -35.42 9.27
C ILE A 7 31.21 -33.99 9.73
N PHE A 8 32.10 -33.41 10.53
CA PHE A 8 31.93 -32.05 11.06
C PHE A 8 32.01 -30.97 9.96
N LEU A 9 32.83 -31.18 8.92
CA LEU A 9 32.92 -30.27 7.76
C LEU A 9 31.68 -30.33 6.85
N PHE A 10 31.01 -31.48 6.76
CA PHE A 10 29.78 -31.65 5.96
C PHE A 10 28.53 -31.11 6.69
N VAL A 11 28.47 -31.28 8.01
CA VAL A 11 27.36 -30.77 8.84
C VAL A 11 27.38 -29.24 8.91
N THR A 12 28.55 -28.61 8.89
CA THR A 12 28.66 -27.14 8.76
C THR A 12 28.30 -26.65 7.36
N PHE A 13 28.53 -27.45 6.32
CA PHE A 13 28.18 -27.09 4.94
C PHE A 13 26.66 -27.13 4.71
N THR A 14 25.94 -28.08 5.32
CA THR A 14 24.48 -28.14 5.25
C THR A 14 23.79 -27.14 6.19
N LEU A 15 24.39 -26.80 7.34
CA LEU A 15 23.85 -25.77 8.25
C LEU A 15 23.90 -24.36 7.63
N VAL A 16 24.89 -24.09 6.78
CA VAL A 16 25.00 -22.80 6.06
C VAL A 16 24.16 -22.77 4.78
N LEU A 17 23.88 -23.94 4.16
CA LEU A 17 23.03 -24.02 2.95
C LEU A 17 21.54 -23.79 3.24
N GLY A 18 21.10 -23.97 4.49
CA GLY A 18 19.70 -23.78 4.92
C GLY A 18 19.27 -22.32 5.14
N LEU A 19 20.18 -21.34 5.04
CA LEU A 19 19.89 -19.92 5.31
C LEU A 19 19.80 -19.02 4.07
N VAL A 20 19.97 -19.56 2.85
CA VAL A 20 20.18 -18.74 1.64
C VAL A 20 19.08 -18.82 0.56
N PHE A 21 17.96 -19.49 0.79
CA PHE A 21 16.92 -19.64 -0.24
C PHE A 21 15.49 -19.30 0.21
N SER A 22 15.31 -18.16 0.87
CA SER A 22 14.02 -17.47 0.80
C SER A 22 14.21 -16.08 0.21
N CYS A 23 14.62 -16.03 -1.05
CA CYS A 23 14.40 -14.84 -1.85
C CYS A 23 12.98 -14.96 -2.44
N ALA A 24 11.97 -14.65 -1.63
CA ALA A 24 10.64 -14.39 -2.17
C ALA A 24 10.75 -13.11 -3.02
N LYS A 25 10.64 -13.25 -4.35
CA LYS A 25 10.73 -12.12 -5.28
C LYS A 25 9.65 -11.09 -4.90
N LYS A 26 10.06 -9.91 -4.45
CA LYS A 26 9.16 -8.80 -4.09
C LYS A 26 8.50 -8.24 -5.35
N LYS A 27 7.17 -8.03 -5.32
CA LYS A 27 6.42 -7.40 -6.42
C LYS A 27 6.84 -5.94 -6.56
N THR A 28 7.05 -5.48 -7.78
CA THR A 28 7.34 -4.07 -8.08
C THR A 28 6.17 -3.17 -7.69
N VAL A 29 6.44 -1.87 -7.52
CA VAL A 29 5.38 -0.87 -7.26
C VAL A 29 4.32 -0.90 -8.35
N GLN A 30 4.71 -0.99 -9.63
CA GLN A 30 3.77 -1.05 -10.75
C GLN A 30 2.83 -2.27 -10.67
N GLU A 31 3.36 -3.44 -10.31
CA GLU A 31 2.56 -4.65 -10.14
C GLU A 31 1.58 -4.51 -8.97
N LEU A 32 1.99 -3.88 -7.88
CA LEU A 32 1.11 -3.60 -6.74
C LEU A 32 0.00 -2.60 -7.09
N TYR A 33 0.30 -1.54 -7.85
CA TYR A 33 -0.75 -0.63 -8.34
C TYR A 33 -1.77 -1.36 -9.20
N SER A 34 -1.29 -2.17 -10.15
CA SER A 34 -2.18 -2.95 -11.02
C SER A 34 -3.07 -3.90 -10.21
N GLU A 35 -2.54 -4.50 -9.13
CA GLU A 35 -3.31 -5.32 -8.21
C GLU A 35 -4.35 -4.51 -7.43
N ALA A 36 -3.97 -3.36 -6.86
CA ALA A 36 -4.87 -2.50 -6.10
C ALA A 36 -6.04 -2.00 -6.96
N GLU A 37 -5.75 -1.53 -8.18
CA GLU A 37 -6.76 -1.09 -9.14
C GLU A 37 -7.68 -2.23 -9.57
N THR A 38 -7.12 -3.44 -9.74
CA THR A 38 -7.93 -4.62 -10.06
C THR A 38 -8.85 -4.98 -8.90
N ALA A 39 -8.34 -4.99 -7.67
CA ALA A 39 -9.15 -5.20 -6.48
C ALA A 39 -10.28 -4.16 -6.37
N GLN A 40 -9.99 -2.88 -6.63
CA GLN A 40 -11.01 -1.83 -6.66
C GLN A 40 -12.08 -2.07 -7.73
N ARG A 41 -11.69 -2.41 -8.97
CA ARG A 41 -12.64 -2.75 -10.05
C ARG A 41 -13.51 -3.97 -9.73
N MET A 42 -13.00 -4.90 -8.93
CA MET A 42 -13.73 -6.09 -8.47
C MET A 42 -14.61 -5.82 -7.23
N GLY A 43 -14.61 -4.60 -6.69
CA GLY A 43 -15.32 -4.25 -5.46
C GLY A 43 -14.64 -4.74 -4.18
N GLU A 44 -13.41 -5.24 -4.27
CA GLU A 44 -12.61 -5.72 -3.14
C GLU A 44 -11.90 -4.55 -2.44
N TYR A 45 -12.66 -3.53 -2.02
CA TYR A 45 -12.15 -2.24 -1.55
C TYR A 45 -11.16 -2.34 -0.39
N ARG A 46 -11.44 -3.19 0.61
CA ARG A 46 -10.51 -3.40 1.74
C ARG A 46 -9.18 -4.02 1.30
N ARG A 47 -9.21 -4.88 0.28
CA ARG A 47 -8.01 -5.45 -0.31
C ARG A 47 -7.24 -4.39 -1.09
N ALA A 48 -7.93 -3.58 -1.89
CA ALA A 48 -7.31 -2.47 -2.62
C ALA A 48 -6.56 -1.53 -1.66
N ILE A 49 -7.20 -1.13 -0.55
CA ILE A 49 -6.57 -0.34 0.52
C ILE A 49 -5.33 -1.04 1.06
N SER A 50 -5.43 -2.33 1.41
CA SER A 50 -4.30 -3.10 1.95
C SER A 50 -3.11 -3.15 0.99
N VAL A 51 -3.36 -3.19 -0.33
CA VAL A 51 -2.30 -3.19 -1.35
C VAL A 51 -1.68 -1.79 -1.52
N TYR A 52 -2.47 -0.72 -1.45
CA TYR A 52 -1.93 0.65 -1.42
C TYR A 52 -1.08 0.90 -0.17
N GLU A 53 -1.53 0.44 1.01
CA GLU A 53 -0.74 0.47 2.24
C GLU A 53 0.55 -0.34 2.11
N GLN A 54 0.48 -1.49 1.43
CA GLN A 54 1.66 -2.29 1.13
C GLN A 54 2.67 -1.49 0.28
N ILE A 55 2.24 -0.76 -0.76
CA ILE A 55 3.13 0.05 -1.58
C ILE A 55 3.95 1.01 -0.71
N MET A 56 3.29 1.80 0.13
CA MET A 56 3.98 2.78 0.99
C MET A 56 4.90 2.12 2.03
N LYS A 57 4.51 0.96 2.56
CA LYS A 57 5.35 0.19 3.49
C LYS A 57 6.58 -0.39 2.80
N ASP A 58 6.40 -0.90 1.60
CA ASP A 58 7.40 -1.65 0.87
C ASP A 58 8.35 -0.77 0.05
N TYR A 59 7.91 0.43 -0.29
CA TYR A 59 8.55 1.40 -1.17
C TYR A 59 8.34 2.83 -0.63
N PRO A 60 8.85 3.16 0.57
CA PRO A 60 8.57 4.44 1.23
C PRO A 60 9.04 5.68 0.46
N ASP A 61 10.03 5.54 -0.43
CA ASP A 61 10.59 6.63 -1.23
C ASP A 61 10.01 6.71 -2.66
N ASP A 62 9.01 5.89 -3.02
CA ASP A 62 8.40 5.94 -4.36
C ASP A 62 7.55 7.21 -4.51
N GLU A 63 7.75 7.92 -5.61
CA GLU A 63 7.10 9.19 -5.93
C GLU A 63 5.58 9.09 -6.01
N ARG A 64 5.00 7.89 -6.14
CA ARG A 64 3.55 7.69 -6.25
C ARG A 64 2.88 7.47 -4.89
N ASN A 65 3.61 7.45 -3.79
CA ASN A 65 3.04 7.18 -2.47
C ASN A 65 1.93 8.17 -2.07
N ASP A 66 2.03 9.42 -2.49
CA ASP A 66 0.96 10.42 -2.39
C ASP A 66 -0.34 9.97 -3.07
N LYS A 67 -0.23 9.45 -4.30
CA LYS A 67 -1.34 8.88 -5.06
C LYS A 67 -1.90 7.62 -4.40
N ALA A 68 -1.05 6.74 -3.87
CA ALA A 68 -1.54 5.57 -3.11
C ALA A 68 -2.37 6.02 -1.91
N GLN A 69 -1.88 7.00 -1.15
CA GLN A 69 -2.56 7.55 0.01
C GLN A 69 -3.89 8.23 -0.38
N PHE A 70 -3.91 8.96 -1.50
CA PHE A 70 -5.14 9.56 -2.05
C PHE A 70 -6.18 8.50 -2.42
N MET A 71 -5.76 7.42 -3.11
CA MET A 71 -6.66 6.35 -3.49
C MET A 71 -7.27 5.65 -2.27
N ILE A 72 -6.55 5.53 -1.15
CA ILE A 72 -7.11 5.02 0.11
C ILE A 72 -8.24 5.93 0.60
N GLY A 73 -8.00 7.24 0.65
CA GLY A 73 -9.03 8.22 1.05
C GLY A 73 -10.25 8.19 0.14
N PHE A 74 -10.02 8.15 -1.18
CA PHE A 74 -11.06 8.03 -2.18
C PHE A 74 -11.90 6.76 -1.99
N ILE A 75 -11.26 5.61 -1.73
CA ILE A 75 -12.00 4.36 -1.51
C ILE A 75 -12.84 4.42 -0.23
N TYR A 76 -12.30 4.98 0.86
CA TYR A 76 -13.07 5.17 2.07
C TYR A 76 -14.28 6.10 1.86
N SER A 77 -14.11 7.17 1.09
CA SER A 77 -15.17 8.12 0.79
C SER A 77 -16.26 7.50 -0.09
N GLU A 78 -15.89 7.02 -1.27
CA GLU A 78 -16.85 6.75 -2.36
C GLU A 78 -17.43 5.34 -2.32
N TYR A 79 -16.73 4.38 -1.71
CA TYR A 79 -17.12 2.97 -1.78
C TYR A 79 -17.42 2.33 -0.43
N LEU A 80 -16.76 2.81 0.64
CA LEU A 80 -17.00 2.30 1.99
C LEU A 80 -17.84 3.25 2.85
N GLU A 81 -18.09 4.47 2.36
CA GLU A 81 -18.85 5.52 3.05
C GLU A 81 -18.34 5.82 4.48
N ASP A 82 -17.05 5.54 4.74
CA ASP A 82 -16.39 5.77 6.03
C ASP A 82 -15.66 7.11 5.99
N GLN A 83 -16.45 8.18 6.20
CA GLN A 83 -15.98 9.56 6.13
C GLN A 83 -14.89 9.88 7.17
N GLY A 84 -14.91 9.20 8.31
CA GLY A 84 -13.86 9.35 9.32
C GLY A 84 -12.51 8.91 8.76
N LYS A 85 -12.45 7.71 8.20
CA LYS A 85 -11.22 7.17 7.61
C LYS A 85 -10.82 7.86 6.33
N ALA A 86 -11.78 8.33 5.53
CA ALA A 86 -11.50 9.14 4.36
C ALA A 86 -10.73 10.41 4.75
N ARG A 87 -11.23 11.16 5.75
CA ARG A 87 -10.55 12.35 6.26
C ARG A 87 -9.17 12.05 6.85
N GLU A 88 -9.04 10.98 7.63
CA GLU A 88 -7.73 10.56 8.15
C GLU A 88 -6.74 10.28 7.02
N ALA A 89 -7.20 9.63 5.94
CA ALA A 89 -6.36 9.31 4.81
C ALA A 89 -5.97 10.55 3.98
N PHE A 90 -6.90 11.49 3.76
CA PHE A 90 -6.58 12.74 3.07
C PHE A 90 -5.71 13.67 3.92
N GLN A 91 -5.91 13.73 5.23
CA GLN A 91 -5.08 14.51 6.15
C GLN A 91 -3.61 14.07 6.08
N LYS A 92 -3.34 12.76 5.97
CA LYS A 92 -1.97 12.26 5.78
C LYS A 92 -1.29 12.80 4.53
N ILE A 93 -2.04 13.17 3.48
CA ILE A 93 -1.43 13.80 2.30
C ILE A 93 -0.93 15.19 2.65
N LEU A 94 -1.70 15.94 3.43
CA LEU A 94 -1.33 17.28 3.86
C LEU A 94 -0.15 17.26 4.84
N ASP A 95 -0.06 16.21 5.65
CA ASP A 95 0.99 16.05 6.66
C ASP A 95 2.29 15.49 6.05
N ASP A 96 2.20 14.43 5.25
CA ASP A 96 3.35 13.67 4.77
C ASP A 96 3.80 14.08 3.34
N TYR A 97 2.88 14.61 2.52
CA TYR A 97 3.13 15.01 1.13
C TYR A 97 2.65 16.45 0.82
N PRO A 98 3.08 17.47 1.60
CA PRO A 98 2.53 18.83 1.50
C PRO A 98 2.78 19.54 0.16
N GLU A 99 3.78 19.09 -0.61
CA GLU A 99 4.12 19.63 -1.94
C GLU A 99 3.50 18.82 -3.09
N SER A 100 2.73 17.76 -2.81
CA SER A 100 2.05 16.98 -3.83
C SER A 100 0.96 17.81 -4.52
N ASP A 101 0.81 17.63 -5.83
CA ASP A 101 -0.30 18.19 -6.60
C ASP A 101 -1.67 17.72 -6.06
N LEU A 102 -1.71 16.61 -5.31
CA LEU A 102 -2.91 16.07 -4.68
C LEU A 102 -3.26 16.72 -3.34
N ALA A 103 -2.42 17.62 -2.80
CA ALA A 103 -2.68 18.24 -1.50
C ALA A 103 -3.92 19.16 -1.54
N ASP A 104 -4.14 19.88 -2.64
CA ASP A 104 -5.35 20.71 -2.81
C ASP A 104 -6.61 19.84 -3.00
N ASP A 105 -6.50 18.76 -3.78
CA ASP A 105 -7.60 17.81 -3.95
C ASP A 105 -7.96 17.13 -2.62
N ALA A 106 -6.96 16.73 -1.83
CA ALA A 106 -7.16 16.14 -0.51
C ALA A 106 -7.89 17.10 0.44
N ARG A 107 -7.51 18.39 0.46
CA ARG A 107 -8.23 19.43 1.21
C ARG A 107 -9.69 19.53 0.76
N PHE A 108 -9.92 19.61 -0.55
CA PHE A 108 -11.26 19.71 -1.12
C PHE A 108 -12.14 18.51 -0.72
N MET A 109 -11.60 17.29 -0.82
CA MET A 109 -12.33 16.07 -0.45
C MET A 109 -12.66 16.01 1.05
N MET A 110 -11.88 16.64 1.93
CA MET A 110 -12.16 16.70 3.36
C MET A 110 -13.23 17.74 3.73
N GLU A 111 -13.23 18.88 3.04
CA GLU A 111 -14.12 20.01 3.33
C GLU A 111 -15.54 19.78 2.83
N THR A 112 -15.71 19.03 1.74
CA THR A 112 -17.00 18.85 1.08
C THR A 112 -17.92 17.96 1.94
N PRO A 113 -19.00 18.49 2.54
CA PRO A 113 -20.01 17.64 3.16
C PRO A 113 -20.76 16.91 2.05
N LEU A 114 -20.76 15.57 2.06
CA LEU A 114 -21.52 14.75 1.10
C LEU A 114 -23.00 15.13 0.98
N ASP A 115 -23.58 15.71 2.05
CA ASP A 115 -24.97 16.20 2.08
C ASP A 115 -25.20 17.49 1.28
N SER A 116 -24.15 18.15 0.80
CA SER A 116 -24.22 19.43 0.07
C SER A 116 -24.02 19.31 -1.43
N LEU A 117 -23.79 18.09 -1.96
CA LEU A 117 -23.78 17.90 -3.41
C LEU A 117 -25.20 18.19 -3.92
N PRO A 118 -25.38 19.12 -4.87
CA PRO A 118 -26.65 19.22 -5.57
C PRO A 118 -26.85 17.86 -6.23
N THR A 119 -27.81 17.10 -5.71
CA THR A 119 -28.30 15.90 -6.37
C THR A 119 -28.64 16.31 -7.79
N LEU A 120 -27.86 15.84 -8.77
CA LEU A 120 -28.20 15.98 -10.19
C LEU A 120 -29.36 15.02 -10.49
N GLU A 121 -30.49 15.26 -9.83
CA GLU A 121 -31.80 14.83 -10.27
C GLU A 121 -32.32 15.92 -11.21
N GLU A 122 -32.00 15.79 -12.49
CA GLU A 122 -32.83 16.34 -13.57
C GLU A 122 -33.62 15.21 -14.23
#